data_AF-A0A2E7D805-F1
#
_entry.id   AF-A0A2E7D805-F1
#
_cell.length_a   1.000
_cell.length_b   1.000
_cell.length_c   1.000
_cell.angle_alpha   90.00
_cell.angle_beta   90.00
_cell.angle_gamma   90.00
#
_symmetry.space_group_name_H-M   'P 1'
#
loop_
_entity.id
_entity.type
_entity.pdbx_description
1 polymer ?
#
loop_
_entity_poly.entity_id
_entity_poly.type
_entity_poly.pdbx_seq_one_letter_code
_entity_poly.pdbx_strand_id
1 'polypeptide(L)'
;MDADQATEFTSLYSRNERQLFRFIASLLPSTADAEDLLQETAKKIWQQFEQYQTDKPFLPWACTIARYELLSHLKRQQVRRKYFSNEVVELLADDWSRRDEAREGQSRALEQCVKKLPDDDRRLLHLRYEGEESIQELPNKQTARRIPSTSRCSEFATYCSTAGKNESP
;
A
#
# COMPACT_ATOMS: atom_id res chain seq x y z
N MET A 1 -8.21 21.32 -19.33
CA MET A 1 -7.85 20.47 -18.19
C MET A 1 -8.76 20.87 -17.06
N ASP A 2 -9.72 20.02 -16.74
CA ASP A 2 -10.84 20.35 -15.85
C ASP A 2 -10.42 20.33 -14.38
N ALA A 3 -10.95 21.24 -13.58
CA ALA A 3 -10.62 21.36 -12.15
C ALA A 3 -10.93 20.08 -11.34
N ASP A 4 -11.91 19.32 -11.82
CA ASP A 4 -12.34 18.06 -11.19
C ASP A 4 -11.27 16.97 -11.34
N GLN A 5 -10.68 16.86 -12.52
CA GLN A 5 -9.61 15.91 -12.82
C GLN A 5 -8.34 16.16 -11.99
N ALA A 6 -7.99 17.44 -11.78
CA ALA A 6 -6.85 17.81 -10.94
C ALA A 6 -7.07 17.41 -9.47
N THR A 7 -8.31 17.52 -8.99
CA THR A 7 -8.69 17.15 -7.62
C THR A 7 -8.66 15.63 -7.45
N GLU A 8 -9.20 14.89 -8.42
CA GLU A 8 -9.17 13.42 -8.42
C GLU A 8 -7.74 12.88 -8.43
N PHE A 9 -6.89 13.40 -9.33
CA PHE A 9 -5.47 13.05 -9.37
C PHE A 9 -4.80 13.30 -8.02
N THR A 10 -4.97 14.49 -7.45
CA THR A 10 -4.31 14.85 -6.18
C THR A 10 -4.74 13.91 -5.05
N SER A 11 -6.02 13.54 -5.00
CA SER A 11 -6.57 12.58 -4.03
C SER A 11 -5.96 11.19 -4.20
N LEU A 12 -5.96 10.66 -5.43
CA LEU A 12 -5.41 9.34 -5.73
C LEU A 12 -3.90 9.27 -5.52
N TYR A 13 -3.17 10.29 -6.00
CA TYR A 13 -1.72 10.36 -5.88
C TYR A 13 -1.29 10.46 -4.41
N SER A 14 -1.85 11.40 -3.64
CA SER A 14 -1.47 11.59 -2.23
C SER A 14 -1.68 10.33 -1.37
N ARG A 15 -2.73 9.54 -1.67
CA ARG A 15 -2.99 8.27 -0.97
C ARG A 15 -1.97 7.18 -1.30
N ASN A 16 -1.38 7.22 -2.49
CA ASN A 16 -0.55 6.14 -3.02
C ASN A 16 0.95 6.49 -3.10
N GLU A 17 1.31 7.77 -2.99
CA GLU A 17 2.68 8.28 -3.14
C GLU A 17 3.67 7.53 -2.25
N ARG A 18 3.34 7.32 -0.97
CA ARG A 18 4.24 6.63 -0.03
C ARG A 18 4.51 5.18 -0.43
N GLN A 19 3.53 4.49 -1.01
CA GLN A 19 3.69 3.13 -1.50
C GLN A 19 4.49 3.11 -2.80
N LEU A 20 4.22 4.05 -3.70
CA LEU A 20 4.98 4.24 -4.93
C LEU A 20 6.45 4.54 -4.66
N PHE A 21 6.73 5.39 -3.66
CA PHE A 21 8.09 5.67 -3.21
C PHE A 21 8.79 4.41 -2.67
N ARG A 22 8.11 3.62 -1.84
CA ARG A 22 8.67 2.37 -1.31
C ARG A 22 9.00 1.37 -2.43
N PHE A 23 8.15 1.29 -3.45
CA PHE A 23 8.42 0.49 -4.64
C PHE A 23 9.72 0.96 -5.31
N ILE A 24 9.82 2.25 -5.65
CA ILE A 24 11.01 2.81 -6.31
C ILE A 24 12.27 2.63 -5.45
N ALA A 25 12.19 2.96 -4.17
CA ALA A 25 13.30 2.87 -3.22
C ALA A 25 13.75 1.42 -2.97
N SER A 26 12.88 0.43 -3.17
CA SER A 26 13.29 -0.98 -3.10
C SER A 26 14.17 -1.42 -4.27
N LEU A 27 14.13 -0.67 -5.38
CA LEU A 27 14.84 -0.99 -6.63
C LEU A 27 16.08 -0.12 -6.85
N LEU A 28 16.25 0.94 -6.06
CA LEU A 28 17.39 1.85 -6.12
C LEU A 28 18.21 1.84 -4.82
N PRO A 29 19.55 1.88 -4.89
CA PRO A 29 20.40 1.90 -3.71
C PRO A 29 20.48 3.27 -3.02
N SER A 30 20.11 4.35 -3.71
CA SER A 30 20.20 5.74 -3.23
C SER A 30 18.79 6.29 -3.00
N THR A 31 18.51 6.75 -1.78
CA THR A 31 17.25 7.42 -1.44
C THR A 31 17.06 8.70 -2.25
N ALA A 32 18.13 9.48 -2.47
CA ALA A 32 18.07 10.70 -3.26
C ALA A 32 17.69 10.40 -4.72
N ASP A 33 18.27 9.35 -5.32
CA ASP A 33 17.93 8.95 -6.69
C ASP A 33 16.47 8.46 -6.77
N ALA A 34 15.96 7.84 -5.69
CA ALA A 34 14.58 7.40 -5.60
C ALA A 34 13.58 8.58 -5.47
N GLU A 35 13.92 9.62 -4.70
CA GLU A 35 13.13 10.85 -4.59
C GLU A 35 13.06 11.58 -5.94
N ASP A 36 14.20 11.73 -6.62
CA ASP A 36 14.26 12.34 -7.95
C ASP A 36 13.41 11.56 -8.96
N LEU A 37 13.52 10.22 -8.95
CA LEU A 37 12.74 9.37 -9.84
C LEU A 37 11.25 9.43 -9.53
N LEU A 38 10.86 9.51 -8.25
CA LEU A 38 9.46 9.68 -7.85
C LEU A 38 8.88 10.97 -8.45
N GLN A 39 9.62 12.08 -8.40
CA GLN A 39 9.17 13.35 -8.99
C GLN A 39 8.99 13.26 -10.51
N GLU A 40 9.94 12.66 -11.22
CA GLU A 40 9.83 12.45 -12.68
C GLU A 40 8.65 11.53 -13.02
N THR A 41 8.45 10.48 -12.21
CA THR A 41 7.32 9.56 -12.33
C THR A 41 6.00 10.29 -12.10
N ALA A 42 5.90 11.14 -11.07
CA ALA A 42 4.69 11.93 -10.78
C ALA A 42 4.29 12.82 -11.96
N LYS A 43 5.26 13.47 -12.61
CA LYS A 43 5.02 14.26 -13.84
C LYS A 43 4.47 13.39 -14.96
N LYS A 44 4.97 12.16 -15.12
CA LYS A 44 4.52 11.22 -16.16
C LYS A 44 3.13 10.67 -15.89
N ILE A 45 2.86 10.30 -14.63
CA ILE A 45 1.53 9.89 -14.18
C ILE A 45 0.53 10.99 -14.48
N TRP A 46 0.85 12.24 -14.14
CA TRP A 46 0.00 13.39 -14.45
C TRP A 46 -0.27 13.56 -15.94
N GLN A 47 0.77 13.48 -16.79
CA GLN A 47 0.64 13.57 -18.25
C GLN A 47 -0.24 12.45 -18.85
N GLN A 48 -0.25 11.27 -18.23
CA GLN A 48 -1.02 10.12 -18.68
C GLN A 48 -2.33 9.95 -17.93
N PHE A 49 -2.67 10.85 -16.99
CA PHE A 49 -3.82 10.69 -16.12
C PHE A 49 -5.15 10.73 -16.89
N GLU A 50 -5.22 11.45 -18.01
CA GLU A 50 -6.38 11.42 -18.92
C GLU A 50 -6.67 10.01 -19.49
N GLN A 51 -5.66 9.15 -19.56
CA GLN A 51 -5.77 7.78 -20.09
C GLN A 51 -6.03 6.76 -18.97
N TYR A 52 -5.97 7.19 -17.71
CA TYR A 52 -6.23 6.33 -16.57
C TYR A 52 -7.71 5.97 -16.54
N GLN A 53 -7.98 4.66 -16.49
CA GLN A 53 -9.33 4.14 -16.38
C GLN A 53 -9.64 3.93 -14.89
N THR A 54 -10.65 4.61 -14.37
CA THR A 54 -11.02 4.60 -12.93
C THR A 54 -11.49 3.24 -12.42
N ASP A 55 -11.77 2.29 -13.33
CA ASP A 55 -12.14 0.90 -13.02
C ASP A 55 -10.96 0.03 -12.57
N LYS A 56 -9.72 0.49 -12.79
CA LYS A 56 -8.50 -0.22 -12.36
C LYS A 56 -7.93 0.40 -11.08
N PRO A 57 -7.20 -0.37 -10.26
CA PRO A 57 -6.51 0.17 -9.11
C PRO A 57 -5.37 1.11 -9.55
N PHE A 58 -5.27 2.27 -8.88
CA PHE A 58 -4.32 3.32 -9.23
C PHE A 58 -2.87 2.91 -9.03
N LEU A 59 -2.57 2.24 -7.91
CA LEU A 59 -1.20 1.91 -7.52
C LEU A 59 -0.51 0.97 -8.53
N PRO A 60 -1.10 -0.16 -8.97
CA PRO A 60 -0.48 -1.01 -10.00
C PRO A 60 -0.24 -0.29 -11.33
N TRP A 61 -1.15 0.58 -11.74
CA TRP A 61 -0.98 1.41 -12.93
C TRP A 61 0.18 2.40 -12.77
N ALA A 62 0.25 3.12 -11.64
CA ALA A 62 1.34 4.02 -11.32
C ALA A 62 2.70 3.30 -11.22
N CYS A 63 2.75 2.12 -10.62
CA CYS A 63 3.94 1.28 -10.55
C CYS A 63 4.43 0.84 -11.94
N THR A 64 3.51 0.64 -12.90
CA THR A 64 3.86 0.33 -14.29
C THR A 64 4.62 1.50 -14.93
N ILE A 65 4.15 2.73 -14.73
CA ILE A 65 4.83 3.95 -15.21
C ILE A 65 6.19 4.11 -14.53
N ALA A 66 6.22 3.95 -13.20
CA ALA A 66 7.45 4.02 -12.40
C ALA A 66 8.50 3.00 -12.86
N ARG A 67 8.09 1.79 -13.24
CA ARG A 67 8.99 0.76 -13.77
C ARG A 67 9.65 1.20 -15.07
N TYR A 68 8.89 1.77 -16.00
CA TYR A 68 9.46 2.28 -17.26
C TYR A 68 10.40 3.47 -17.03
N GLU A 69 10.04 4.39 -16.14
CA GLU A 69 10.91 5.52 -15.79
C GLU A 69 12.19 5.05 -15.09
N LEU A 70 12.10 4.04 -14.21
CA LEU A 70 13.25 3.42 -13.58
C LEU A 70 14.21 2.81 -14.60
N LEU A 71 13.71 1.99 -15.52
CA LEU A 71 14.54 1.40 -16.57
C LEU A 71 15.21 2.47 -17.45
N SER A 72 14.47 3.53 -17.78
CA SER A 72 14.97 4.68 -18.52
C SER A 72 16.09 5.40 -17.74
N HIS A 73 15.88 5.61 -16.43
CA HIS A 73 16.86 6.21 -15.53
C HIS A 73 18.13 5.38 -15.43
N LEU A 74 18.01 4.08 -15.19
CA LEU A 74 19.13 3.14 -15.10
C LEU A 74 19.93 3.08 -16.40
N LYS A 75 19.26 3.09 -17.56
CA LYS A 75 19.94 3.13 -18.87
C LYS A 75 20.78 4.40 -19.05
N ARG A 76 20.31 5.56 -18.58
CA ARG A 76 21.07 6.82 -18.63
C ARG A 76 22.24 6.83 -17.64
N GLN A 77 22.06 6.19 -16.50
CA GLN A 77 23.01 6.18 -15.38
C GLN A 77 24.05 5.05 -15.43
N GLN A 78 23.81 3.99 -16.20
CA GLN A 78 24.74 2.87 -16.39
C GLN A 78 26.12 3.30 -16.87
N VAL A 79 26.21 4.47 -17.52
CA VAL A 79 27.47 5.08 -17.97
C VAL A 79 28.30 5.64 -16.80
N ARG A 80 27.71 5.84 -15.61
CA ARG A 80 28.32 6.60 -14.50
C ARG A 80 28.38 5.87 -13.15
N ARG A 81 27.57 4.82 -12.89
CA ARG A 81 27.50 4.12 -11.59
C ARG A 81 27.17 2.62 -11.72
N LYS A 82 27.52 1.83 -10.71
CA LYS A 82 27.16 0.40 -10.57
C LYS A 82 25.74 0.26 -10.01
N TYR A 83 24.73 0.29 -10.87
CA TYR A 83 23.36 -0.11 -10.52
C TYR A 83 23.14 -1.61 -10.80
N PHE A 84 22.02 -2.16 -10.33
CA PHE A 84 21.57 -3.49 -10.71
C PHE A 84 21.37 -3.59 -12.23
N SER A 85 21.52 -4.80 -12.78
CA SER A 85 21.15 -5.04 -14.16
C SER A 85 19.64 -4.89 -14.34
N ASN A 86 19.21 -4.53 -15.55
CA ASN A 86 17.78 -4.40 -15.86
C ASN A 86 17.01 -5.70 -15.55
N GLU A 87 17.63 -6.86 -15.79
CA GLU A 87 17.03 -8.16 -15.48
C GLU A 87 16.74 -8.34 -13.98
N VAL A 88 17.66 -7.93 -13.11
CA VAL A 88 17.44 -7.99 -11.65
C VAL A 88 16.33 -7.04 -11.22
N VAL A 89 16.29 -5.84 -11.81
CA VAL A 89 15.26 -4.83 -11.51
C VAL A 89 13.87 -5.33 -11.89
N GLU A 90 13.74 -5.95 -13.07
CA GLU A 90 12.49 -6.56 -13.50
C GLU A 90 12.04 -7.69 -12.56
N LEU A 91 12.95 -8.59 -12.16
CA LEU A 91 12.62 -9.66 -11.21
C LEU A 91 12.14 -9.13 -9.85
N LEU A 92 12.75 -8.05 -9.36
CA LEU A 92 12.34 -7.39 -8.12
C LEU A 92 10.99 -6.67 -8.27
N ALA A 93 10.75 -6.04 -9.42
CA ALA A 93 9.48 -5.39 -9.70
C ALA A 93 8.32 -6.42 -9.74
N ASP A 94 8.54 -7.55 -10.41
CA ASP A 94 7.57 -8.66 -10.45
C ASP A 94 7.32 -9.24 -9.05
N ASP A 95 8.37 -9.39 -8.23
CA ASP A 95 8.22 -9.86 -6.86
C ASP A 95 7.40 -8.88 -6.00
N TRP A 96 7.61 -7.58 -6.19
CA TRP A 96 6.82 -6.56 -5.53
C TRP A 96 5.34 -6.66 -5.90
N SER A 97 5.01 -6.74 -7.19
CA SER A 97 3.62 -6.90 -7.66
C SER A 97 2.95 -8.12 -7.05
N ARG A 98 3.61 -9.28 -7.03
CA ARG A 98 3.07 -10.50 -6.39
C ARG A 98 2.80 -10.31 -4.89
N ARG A 99 3.69 -9.63 -4.18
CA ARG A 99 3.52 -9.35 -2.74
C ARG A 99 2.42 -8.34 -2.48
N ASP A 100 2.26 -7.36 -3.36
CA ASP A 100 1.20 -6.35 -3.27
C ASP A 100 -0.19 -6.98 -3.41
N GLU A 101 -0.38 -7.85 -4.41
CA GLU A 101 -1.60 -8.64 -4.57
C GLU A 101 -1.91 -9.50 -3.33
N ALA A 102 -0.90 -10.15 -2.76
CA ALA A 102 -1.05 -10.94 -1.54
C ALA A 102 -1.44 -10.08 -0.33
N ARG A 103 -0.86 -8.88 -0.19
CA ARG A 103 -1.20 -7.92 0.87
C ARG A 103 -2.62 -7.39 0.73
N GLU A 104 -3.06 -7.10 -0.50
CA GLU A 104 -4.41 -6.65 -0.76
C GLU A 104 -5.45 -7.75 -0.40
N GLY A 105 -5.13 -9.02 -0.70
CA GLY A 105 -5.93 -10.15 -0.24
C GLY A 105 -6.02 -10.25 1.29
N GLN A 106 -4.90 -10.07 1.98
CA GLN A 106 -4.85 -10.06 3.45
C GLN A 106 -5.63 -8.88 4.05
N SER A 107 -5.50 -7.68 3.46
CA SER A 107 -6.23 -6.48 3.91
C SER A 107 -7.74 -6.68 3.79
N ARG A 108 -8.21 -7.21 2.65
CA ARG A 108 -9.63 -7.53 2.45
C ARG A 108 -10.14 -8.55 3.47
N ALA A 109 -9.37 -9.61 3.72
CA ALA A 109 -9.73 -10.60 4.74
C ALA A 109 -9.77 -9.99 6.14
N LEU A 110 -8.79 -9.13 6.48
CA LEU A 110 -8.72 -8.43 7.76
C LEU A 110 -9.93 -7.51 7.95
N GLU A 111 -10.28 -6.70 6.96
CA GLU A 111 -11.47 -5.82 7.00
C GLU A 111 -12.75 -6.63 7.24
N GLN A 112 -12.91 -7.78 6.60
CA GLN A 112 -14.04 -8.67 6.83
C GLN A 112 -14.05 -9.23 8.26
N CYS A 113 -12.90 -9.60 8.81
CA CYS A 113 -12.82 -10.07 10.20
C CYS A 113 -13.12 -8.92 11.18
N VAL A 114 -12.62 -7.70 10.95
CA VAL A 114 -12.91 -6.51 11.77
C VAL A 114 -14.40 -6.15 11.75
N LYS A 115 -15.09 -6.30 10.61
CA LYS A 115 -16.55 -6.13 10.51
C LYS A 115 -17.36 -7.13 11.35
N LYS A 116 -16.79 -8.30 11.67
CA LYS A 116 -17.42 -9.31 12.53
C LYS A 116 -17.21 -9.04 14.03
N LEU A 117 -16.35 -8.09 14.40
CA LEU A 117 -16.15 -7.70 15.79
C LEU A 117 -17.32 -6.83 16.30
N PRO A 118 -17.67 -6.94 17.59
CA PRO A 118 -18.56 -5.99 18.26
C PRO A 118 -18.09 -4.55 18.12
N ASP A 119 -19.03 -3.60 18.12
CA ASP A 119 -18.73 -2.18 17.88
C ASP A 119 -17.74 -1.58 18.88
N ASP A 120 -17.81 -2.00 20.15
CA ASP A 120 -16.88 -1.55 21.21
C ASP A 120 -15.42 -1.97 20.92
N ASP A 121 -15.22 -3.21 20.46
CA ASP A 121 -13.89 -3.73 20.14
C ASP A 121 -13.35 -3.11 18.84
N ARG A 122 -14.22 -2.85 17.87
CA ARG A 122 -13.86 -2.15 16.61
C ARG A 122 -13.42 -0.72 16.89
N ARG A 123 -14.13 -0.02 17.77
CA ARG A 123 -13.80 1.35 18.18
C ARG A 123 -12.44 1.42 18.88
N LEU A 124 -12.13 0.44 19.73
CA LEU A 124 -10.81 0.32 20.37
C LEU A 124 -9.69 0.09 19.34
N LEU A 125 -9.93 -0.74 18.32
CA LEU A 125 -8.96 -0.96 17.23
C LEU A 125 -8.72 0.31 16.41
N HIS A 126 -9.77 1.01 15.98
CA HIS A 126 -9.63 2.28 15.27
C HIS A 126 -8.84 3.30 16.10
N LEU A 127 -9.13 3.41 17.40
CA LEU A 127 -8.42 4.35 18.26
C LEU A 127 -6.93 4.01 18.41
N ARG A 128 -6.59 2.71 18.42
CA ARG A 128 -5.20 2.24 18.58
C ARG A 128 -4.37 2.33 17.31
N TYR A 129 -5.00 2.14 16.14
CA TYR A 129 -4.30 1.95 14.87
C TYR A 129 -4.54 3.07 13.84
N GLU A 130 -5.60 3.87 13.97
CA GLU A 130 -5.90 5.00 13.07
C GLU A 130 -5.74 6.37 13.71
N GLY A 131 -5.66 6.47 15.04
CA GLY A 131 -5.40 7.73 15.75
C GLY A 131 -3.91 7.99 15.98
N GLU A 132 -3.44 9.21 15.69
CA GLU A 132 -2.23 9.78 16.30
C GLU A 132 -2.46 10.18 17.77
N GLU A 133 -3.63 9.89 18.33
CA GLU A 133 -3.92 10.17 19.73
C GLU A 133 -3.33 9.08 20.63
N SER A 134 -2.31 9.50 21.38
CA SER A 134 -1.73 8.77 22.50
C SER A 134 -2.81 8.10 23.35
N ILE A 135 -2.64 6.80 23.63
CA ILE A 135 -3.49 5.97 24.51
C ILE A 135 -3.75 6.63 25.89
N GLN A 136 -3.00 7.67 26.25
CA GLN A 136 -3.05 8.30 27.56
C GLN A 136 -4.28 9.18 27.82
N GLU A 137 -5.11 9.51 26.82
CA GLU A 137 -6.28 10.39 27.03
C GLU A 137 -7.65 9.69 27.07
N LEU A 138 -7.68 8.36 27.14
CA LEU A 138 -8.96 7.66 27.32
C LEU A 138 -9.46 7.77 28.77
N PRO A 139 -10.70 8.25 29.02
CA PRO A 139 -11.27 8.27 30.35
C PRO A 139 -11.37 6.84 30.90
N ASN A 140 -10.72 6.62 32.04
CA ASN A 140 -10.61 5.39 32.84
C ASN A 140 -11.96 4.77 33.26
N LYS A 141 -12.80 4.33 32.32
CA LYS A 141 -14.03 3.59 32.65
C LYS A 141 -14.26 2.31 31.84
N GLN A 142 -13.40 1.97 30.88
CA GLN A 142 -13.52 0.69 30.13
C GLN A 142 -12.20 -0.09 29.99
N THR A 143 -11.08 0.42 30.50
CA THR A 143 -9.78 -0.28 30.49
C THR A 143 -9.69 -1.47 31.46
N ALA A 144 -10.79 -1.87 32.11
CA ALA A 144 -10.87 -2.97 33.06
C ALA A 144 -11.46 -4.28 32.51
N ARG A 145 -11.39 -4.51 31.20
CA ARG A 145 -11.24 -5.87 30.67
C ARG A 145 -10.00 -5.88 29.80
N ARG A 146 -8.90 -6.35 30.38
CA ARG A 146 -7.73 -6.82 29.64
C ARG A 146 -8.26 -7.56 28.41
N ILE A 147 -7.91 -7.09 27.22
CA ILE A 147 -8.05 -7.91 26.00
C ILE A 147 -7.43 -9.26 26.39
N PRO A 148 -8.19 -10.37 26.40
CA PRO A 148 -7.65 -11.64 26.85
C PRO A 148 -6.44 -11.93 25.96
N SER A 149 -5.28 -12.02 26.61
CA SER A 149 -4.00 -12.31 26.00
C SER A 149 -4.17 -13.53 25.11
N THR A 150 -3.98 -13.33 23.80
CA THR A 150 -3.65 -14.32 22.77
C THR A 150 -4.58 -15.53 22.54
N SER A 151 -5.47 -15.91 23.46
CA SER A 151 -6.28 -17.13 23.37
C SER A 151 -7.57 -16.97 22.55
N ARG A 152 -8.15 -15.77 22.50
CA ARG A 152 -9.32 -15.49 21.65
C ARG A 152 -8.95 -15.15 20.21
N CYS A 153 -7.73 -14.66 19.97
CA CYS A 153 -7.22 -14.42 18.62
C CYS A 153 -6.94 -15.73 17.87
N SER A 154 -6.50 -16.80 18.54
CA SER A 154 -6.30 -18.10 17.88
C SER A 154 -7.61 -18.73 17.43
N GLU A 155 -8.68 -18.63 18.21
CA GLU A 155 -10.02 -19.13 17.82
C GLU A 155 -10.63 -18.29 16.69
N PHE A 156 -10.49 -16.95 16.74
CA PHE A 156 -10.94 -16.07 15.66
C PHE A 156 -10.10 -16.20 14.38
N ALA A 157 -8.79 -16.39 14.48
CA ALA A 157 -7.91 -16.66 13.35
C ALA A 157 -8.21 -18.03 12.72
N THR A 158 -8.52 -19.04 13.54
CA THR A 158 -8.99 -20.35 13.05
C THR A 158 -10.33 -20.20 12.34
N TYR A 159 -11.28 -19.44 12.90
CA TYR A 159 -12.58 -19.19 12.29
C TYR A 159 -12.50 -18.41 10.97
N CYS A 160 -11.67 -17.36 10.89
CA CYS A 160 -11.44 -16.63 9.63
C CYS A 160 -10.67 -17.51 8.61
N SER A 161 -9.78 -18.41 9.05
CA SER A 161 -9.07 -19.36 8.17
C SER A 161 -9.97 -20.49 7.65
N THR A 162 -10.93 -20.97 8.45
CA THR A 162 -11.91 -21.99 8.03
C THR A 162 -13.06 -21.41 7.21
N ALA A 163 -13.49 -20.18 7.48
CA ALA A 163 -14.57 -19.53 6.72
C ALA A 163 -14.14 -19.19 5.28
N GLY A 164 -12.86 -18.89 5.05
CA GLY A 164 -12.31 -18.67 3.70
C GLY A 164 -12.27 -19.91 2.79
N LYS A 165 -12.63 -21.11 3.28
CA LYS A 165 -12.67 -22.35 2.49
C LYS A 165 -14.08 -22.79 2.07
N ASN A 166 -15.15 -22.15 2.55
CA ASN A 166 -16.53 -22.57 2.30
C ASN A 166 -17.33 -21.67 1.35
N GLU A 167 -16.69 -20.70 0.70
CA GLU A 167 -17.31 -19.89 -0.35
C GLU A 167 -16.50 -20.01 -1.66
N SER A 168 -16.67 -21.13 -2.33
CA SER A 168 -16.55 -21.21 -3.79
C SER A 168 -17.59 -22.22 -4.28
N PRO A 169 -18.40 -21.88 -5.30
CA PRO A 169 -19.38 -22.80 -5.88
C PRO A 169 -18.72 -23.96 -6.63
#